data_AF-R6L5M0-F1
#
_entry.id   AF-R6L5M0-F1
#
_cell.length_a   1.000
_cell.length_b   1.000
_cell.length_c   1.000
_cell.angle_alpha   90.00
_cell.angle_beta   90.00
_cell.angle_gamma   90.00
#
_symmetry.space_group_name_H-M   'P 1'
#
loop_
_entity.id
_entity.type
_entity.pdbx_description
1 polymer ?
#
loop_
_entity_poly.entity_id
_entity_poly.type
_entity_poly.pdbx_seq_one_letter_code
_entity_poly.pdbx_strand_id
1 'polypeptide(L)'
;MNIVKNIICDYEKIIKTSITIPLSNGDIIKFTFNPQDLPHLLGLQHLVDNPILFEYSEKRLSATELYGRMCGSGDDAIDTDEFENSAYFNELFNGRIRYFSSELILDIIRARQIIKFDFSKVKNFSTKMDKIEYMFWKKYKNKDNKYGYFGIGFMSSGKKNDVNYPNTFFFRLDNDYLENQQEVLPYSLMKRNKKGEKFFEIYWEQVFKSLEKNKHYKKLKNIYTMEDGTIDKIAIMNCIDDSILKHYELLQLDALDLIYLPYMKDGFRWTNDEKRFILKKIKESDKDLPPNEIKRLLNEYKQK
;
A
#
# COMPACT_ATOMS: atom_id res chain seq x y z
N MET A 1 -7.07 -15.84 -27.18
CA MET A 1 -5.66 -15.54 -26.86
C MET A 1 -5.48 -15.90 -25.39
N ASN A 2 -4.36 -16.46 -24.94
CA ASN A 2 -4.24 -16.88 -23.53
C ASN A 2 -4.05 -15.69 -22.54
N ILE A 3 -4.72 -14.55 -22.73
CA ILE A 3 -4.47 -13.31 -21.97
C ILE A 3 -4.80 -13.53 -20.48
N VAL A 4 -6.02 -13.95 -20.19
CA VAL A 4 -6.50 -14.14 -18.80
C VAL A 4 -5.71 -15.27 -18.14
N LYS A 5 -5.43 -16.36 -18.85
CA LYS A 5 -4.61 -17.47 -18.36
C LYS A 5 -3.19 -17.04 -17.98
N ASN A 6 -2.53 -16.24 -18.82
CA ASN A 6 -1.20 -15.69 -18.51
C ASN A 6 -1.22 -14.77 -17.28
N ILE A 7 -2.28 -13.98 -17.13
CA ILE A 7 -2.48 -13.11 -15.96
C ILE A 7 -2.67 -13.93 -14.68
N ILE A 8 -3.43 -15.03 -14.73
CA ILE A 8 -3.59 -15.95 -13.60
C ILE A 8 -2.21 -16.46 -13.15
N CYS A 9 -1.41 -16.99 -14.07
CA CYS A 9 -0.06 -17.48 -13.78
C CYS A 9 0.85 -16.38 -13.19
N ASP A 10 0.72 -15.14 -13.66
CA ASP A 10 1.47 -14.02 -13.10
C ASP A 10 0.98 -13.62 -11.70
N TYR A 11 -0.33 -13.62 -11.46
CA TYR A 11 -0.95 -13.27 -10.18
C TYR A 11 -0.60 -14.27 -9.06
N GLU A 12 -0.46 -15.55 -9.39
CA GLU A 12 -0.01 -16.60 -8.46
C GLU A 12 1.37 -16.34 -7.80
N LYS A 13 2.17 -15.45 -8.40
CA LYS A 13 3.44 -14.99 -7.82
C LYS A 13 3.23 -14.17 -6.54
N ILE A 14 2.12 -13.42 -6.43
CA ILE A 14 1.86 -12.52 -5.30
C ILE A 14 0.80 -13.03 -4.33
N ILE A 15 0.01 -14.05 -4.68
CA ILE A 15 -0.91 -14.71 -3.75
C ILE A 15 -0.21 -15.09 -2.43
N LYS A 16 -0.92 -14.91 -1.30
CA LYS A 16 -0.44 -15.04 0.10
C LYS A 16 0.64 -14.04 0.50
N THR A 17 0.94 -13.04 -0.33
CA THR A 17 1.74 -11.89 0.12
C THR A 17 0.88 -10.98 0.99
N SER A 18 1.30 -10.81 2.24
CA SER A 18 0.67 -9.89 3.20
C SER A 18 1.44 -8.59 3.30
N ILE A 19 0.71 -7.48 3.43
CA ILE A 19 1.22 -6.11 3.46
C ILE A 19 0.62 -5.39 4.66
N THR A 20 1.42 -4.57 5.34
CA THR A 20 0.99 -3.68 6.43
C THR A 20 1.70 -2.35 6.33
N ILE A 21 0.92 -1.26 6.24
CA ILE A 21 1.39 0.11 6.02
C ILE A 21 0.67 1.05 7.01
N PRO A 22 1.36 1.54 8.05
CA PRO A 22 0.85 2.60 8.92
C PRO A 22 0.83 3.94 8.20
N LEU A 23 -0.20 4.74 8.47
CA LEU A 23 -0.44 6.03 7.82
C LEU A 23 -0.41 7.19 8.80
N SER A 24 -0.18 8.39 8.27
CA SER A 24 -0.08 9.63 9.05
C SER A 24 -1.37 10.13 9.69
N ASN A 25 -2.51 9.60 9.31
CA ASN A 25 -3.80 9.87 9.95
C ASN A 25 -4.12 8.91 11.09
N GLY A 26 -3.21 7.98 11.43
CA GLY A 26 -3.39 6.98 12.48
C GLY A 26 -3.95 5.64 11.99
N ASP A 27 -4.41 5.57 10.74
CA ASP A 27 -4.93 4.33 10.17
C ASP A 27 -3.79 3.38 9.76
N ILE A 28 -4.13 2.09 9.59
CA ILE A 28 -3.17 1.08 9.13
C ILE A 28 -3.82 0.30 7.99
N ILE A 29 -3.21 0.37 6.80
CA ILE A 29 -3.61 -0.48 5.68
C ILE A 29 -3.02 -1.87 5.87
N LYS A 30 -3.86 -2.90 5.99
CA LYS A 30 -3.45 -4.30 6.12
C LYS A 30 -4.19 -5.18 5.12
N PHE A 31 -3.47 -5.91 4.27
CA PHE A 31 -4.09 -6.80 3.30
C PHE A 31 -3.24 -8.02 2.98
N THR A 32 -3.88 -9.04 2.41
CA THR A 32 -3.21 -10.19 1.79
C THR A 32 -3.81 -10.41 0.43
N PHE A 33 -2.98 -10.62 -0.59
CA PHE A 33 -3.46 -11.01 -1.93
C PHE A 33 -3.98 -12.44 -1.88
N ASN A 34 -5.23 -12.63 -2.32
CA ASN A 34 -5.90 -13.93 -2.36
C ASN A 34 -6.33 -14.27 -3.78
N PRO A 35 -6.50 -15.56 -4.09
CA PRO A 35 -7.01 -16.01 -5.38
C PRO A 35 -8.28 -15.25 -5.82
N GLN A 36 -9.26 -15.16 -4.94
CA GLN A 36 -10.58 -14.57 -5.22
C GLN A 36 -10.57 -13.05 -5.47
N ASP A 37 -9.45 -12.36 -5.23
CA ASP A 37 -9.37 -10.93 -5.54
C ASP A 37 -9.22 -10.72 -7.06
N LEU A 38 -8.65 -11.69 -7.79
CA LEU A 38 -8.30 -11.52 -9.21
C LEU A 38 -9.50 -11.21 -10.12
N PRO A 39 -10.64 -11.93 -10.06
CA PRO A 39 -11.77 -11.62 -10.94
C PRO A 39 -12.28 -10.18 -10.75
N HIS A 40 -12.34 -9.71 -9.50
CA HIS A 40 -12.70 -8.33 -9.17
C HIS A 40 -11.63 -7.32 -9.60
N LEU A 41 -10.34 -7.67 -9.53
CA LEU A 41 -9.22 -6.82 -9.99
C LEU A 41 -9.08 -6.75 -11.51
N LEU A 42 -9.59 -7.74 -12.23
CA LEU A 42 -9.72 -7.73 -13.69
C LEU A 42 -11.04 -7.17 -14.17
N GLY A 43 -12.05 -7.11 -13.31
CA GLY A 43 -13.30 -6.39 -13.55
C GLY A 43 -14.26 -7.25 -14.36
N LEU A 44 -14.10 -8.56 -14.24
CA LEU A 44 -14.83 -9.55 -15.03
C LEU A 44 -16.33 -9.47 -14.78
N GLN A 45 -16.78 -8.92 -13.64
CA GLN A 45 -18.19 -8.64 -13.37
C GLN A 45 -18.84 -7.66 -14.37
N HIS A 46 -18.06 -6.96 -15.19
CA HIS A 46 -18.57 -6.03 -16.21
C HIS A 46 -18.83 -6.71 -17.56
N LEU A 47 -18.36 -7.95 -17.76
CA LEU A 47 -18.60 -8.73 -18.97
C LEU A 47 -19.93 -9.49 -18.88
N VAL A 48 -21.02 -8.73 -18.67
CA VAL A 48 -22.35 -9.26 -18.30
C VAL A 48 -23.08 -10.01 -19.42
N ASP A 49 -22.55 -9.97 -20.65
CA ASP A 49 -23.03 -10.75 -21.79
C ASP A 49 -22.44 -12.18 -21.83
N ASN A 50 -21.37 -12.46 -21.07
CA ASN A 50 -20.91 -13.82 -20.84
C ASN A 50 -21.78 -14.46 -19.72
N PRO A 51 -22.44 -15.62 -19.95
CA PRO A 51 -23.37 -16.20 -18.96
C PRO A 51 -22.76 -16.47 -17.59
N ILE A 52 -21.50 -16.93 -17.55
CA ILE A 52 -20.80 -17.26 -16.30
C ILE A 52 -20.44 -15.98 -15.54
N LEU A 53 -19.97 -14.96 -16.24
CA LEU A 53 -19.63 -13.67 -15.64
C LEU A 53 -20.89 -12.86 -15.27
N PHE A 54 -22.01 -13.09 -15.96
CA PHE A 54 -23.32 -12.60 -15.55
C PHE A 54 -23.74 -13.18 -14.19
N GLU A 55 -23.64 -14.50 -14.00
CA GLU A 55 -23.90 -15.13 -12.69
C GLU A 55 -23.00 -14.56 -11.59
N TYR A 56 -21.73 -14.31 -11.89
CA TYR A 56 -20.81 -13.65 -10.98
C TYR A 56 -21.24 -12.21 -10.64
N SER A 57 -21.64 -11.42 -11.65
CA SER A 57 -22.13 -10.05 -11.44
C SER A 57 -23.39 -10.00 -10.56
N GLU A 58 -24.26 -11.00 -10.70
CA GLU A 58 -25.48 -11.20 -9.92
C GLU A 58 -25.22 -11.86 -8.55
N LYS A 59 -23.96 -12.09 -8.19
CA LYS A 59 -23.53 -12.75 -6.93
C LYS A 59 -24.10 -14.17 -6.75
N ARG A 60 -24.47 -14.83 -7.85
CA ARG A 60 -24.89 -16.23 -7.88
C ARG A 60 -23.69 -17.18 -7.98
N LEU A 61 -22.60 -16.71 -8.59
CA LEU A 61 -21.29 -17.36 -8.59
C LEU A 61 -20.34 -16.58 -7.66
N SER A 62 -19.63 -17.26 -6.76
CA SER A 62 -18.68 -16.59 -5.86
C SER A 62 -17.33 -16.33 -6.56
N ALA A 63 -16.59 -15.29 -6.14
CA ALA A 63 -15.27 -15.00 -6.70
C ALA A 63 -14.26 -16.15 -6.47
N THR A 64 -14.39 -16.87 -5.36
CA THR A 64 -13.57 -18.06 -5.04
C THR A 64 -13.85 -19.19 -6.02
N GLU A 65 -15.13 -19.47 -6.28
CA GLU A 65 -15.55 -20.52 -7.20
C GLU A 65 -15.18 -20.17 -8.65
N LEU A 66 -15.43 -18.92 -9.05
CA LEU A 66 -15.02 -18.41 -10.37
C LEU A 66 -13.51 -18.58 -10.58
N TYR A 67 -12.68 -18.13 -9.64
CA TYR A 67 -11.23 -18.32 -9.74
C TYR A 67 -10.85 -19.80 -9.83
N GLY A 68 -11.45 -20.66 -8.99
CA GLY A 68 -11.18 -22.09 -8.99
C GLY A 68 -11.47 -22.74 -10.34
N ARG A 69 -12.60 -22.40 -10.96
CA ARG A 69 -13.00 -22.89 -12.28
C ARG A 69 -12.15 -22.31 -13.42
N MET A 70 -11.71 -21.06 -13.31
CA MET A 70 -10.76 -20.44 -14.26
C MET A 70 -9.37 -21.11 -14.22
N CYS A 71 -8.96 -21.64 -13.07
CA CYS A 71 -7.70 -22.39 -12.90
C CYS A 71 -7.85 -23.90 -13.17
N GLY A 72 -9.08 -24.39 -13.30
CA GLY A 72 -9.39 -25.82 -13.30
C GLY A 72 -9.03 -26.53 -14.60
N SER A 73 -9.19 -27.85 -14.56
CA SER A 73 -9.18 -28.74 -15.73
C SER A 73 -10.35 -29.72 -15.63
N GLY A 74 -10.90 -30.14 -16.78
CA GLY A 74 -12.06 -31.04 -16.84
C GLY A 74 -13.38 -30.31 -17.10
N ASP A 75 -14.49 -31.02 -16.87
CA ASP A 75 -15.83 -30.60 -17.33
C ASP A 75 -16.37 -29.33 -16.67
N ASP A 76 -15.91 -29.01 -15.46
CA ASP A 76 -16.32 -27.80 -14.71
C ASP A 76 -15.41 -26.58 -14.97
N ALA A 77 -14.34 -26.76 -15.74
CA ALA A 77 -13.38 -25.70 -16.04
C ALA A 77 -13.99 -24.65 -16.97
N ILE A 78 -13.63 -23.38 -16.75
CA ILE A 78 -14.04 -22.28 -17.61
C ILE A 78 -12.95 -22.04 -18.65
N ASP A 79 -13.31 -22.05 -19.92
CA ASP A 79 -12.43 -21.54 -20.97
C ASP A 79 -12.36 -20.00 -20.87
N THR A 80 -11.26 -19.50 -20.32
CA THR A 80 -11.08 -18.06 -20.12
C THR A 80 -10.93 -17.29 -21.42
N ASP A 81 -10.64 -17.96 -22.54
CA ASP A 81 -10.57 -17.31 -23.85
C ASP A 81 -11.97 -16.86 -24.32
N GLU A 82 -13.05 -17.48 -23.83
CA GLU A 82 -14.43 -17.03 -24.11
C GLU A 82 -14.73 -15.64 -23.56
N PHE A 83 -14.00 -15.18 -22.54
CA PHE A 83 -14.19 -13.84 -22.00
C PHE A 83 -13.83 -12.76 -23.03
N GLU A 84 -12.91 -13.07 -23.95
CA GLU A 84 -12.49 -12.16 -25.02
C GLU A 84 -13.58 -11.92 -26.06
N ASN A 85 -14.58 -12.81 -26.13
CA ASN A 85 -15.72 -12.69 -27.05
C ASN A 85 -16.80 -11.72 -26.55
N SER A 86 -16.71 -11.24 -25.31
CA SER A 86 -17.63 -10.26 -24.76
C SER A 86 -17.55 -8.93 -25.53
N ALA A 87 -18.70 -8.33 -25.82
CA ALA A 87 -18.79 -7.01 -26.42
C ALA A 87 -18.16 -5.92 -25.54
N TYR A 88 -18.07 -6.15 -24.23
CA TYR A 88 -17.47 -5.23 -23.25
C TYR A 88 -15.96 -5.45 -23.05
N PHE A 89 -15.39 -6.52 -23.63
CA PHE A 89 -14.01 -6.90 -23.36
C PHE A 89 -13.01 -5.83 -23.79
N ASN A 90 -13.19 -5.19 -24.95
CA ASN A 90 -12.24 -4.20 -25.48
C ASN A 90 -12.08 -2.97 -24.58
N GLU A 91 -13.17 -2.49 -23.98
CA GLU A 91 -13.11 -1.38 -23.02
C GLU A 91 -12.34 -1.78 -21.76
N LEU A 92 -12.72 -2.92 -21.18
CA LEU A 92 -12.09 -3.46 -19.98
C LEU A 92 -10.60 -3.78 -20.22
N PHE A 93 -10.27 -4.31 -21.39
CA PHE A 93 -8.90 -4.60 -21.78
C PHE A 93 -8.06 -3.33 -21.83
N ASN A 94 -8.57 -2.27 -22.46
CA ASN A 94 -7.84 -1.03 -22.63
C ASN A 94 -7.70 -0.22 -21.33
N GLY A 95 -8.68 -0.27 -20.43
CA GLY A 95 -8.63 0.45 -19.15
C GLY A 95 -7.93 -0.30 -18.02
N ARG A 96 -7.80 -1.64 -18.14
CA ARG A 96 -7.43 -2.49 -17.00
C ARG A 96 -6.57 -3.69 -17.39
N ILE A 97 -7.10 -4.66 -18.15
CA ILE A 97 -6.47 -5.99 -18.30
C ILE A 97 -5.09 -5.89 -18.95
N ARG A 98 -4.92 -5.06 -19.99
CA ARG A 98 -3.64 -4.93 -20.73
C ARG A 98 -2.47 -4.46 -19.87
N TYR A 99 -2.75 -3.82 -18.75
CA TYR A 99 -1.77 -3.26 -17.84
C TYR A 99 -1.51 -4.15 -16.63
N PHE A 100 -2.35 -5.16 -16.40
CA PHE A 100 -2.28 -5.95 -15.19
C PHE A 100 -0.99 -6.78 -15.15
N SER A 101 -0.19 -6.56 -14.11
CA SER A 101 0.87 -7.48 -13.71
C SER A 101 1.11 -7.39 -12.20
N SER A 102 1.53 -8.50 -11.62
CA SER A 102 1.99 -8.61 -10.25
C SER A 102 3.11 -7.62 -9.92
N GLU A 103 4.02 -7.41 -10.87
CA GLU A 103 5.12 -6.45 -10.72
C GLU A 103 4.59 -5.02 -10.62
N LEU A 104 3.70 -4.62 -11.53
CA LEU A 104 3.15 -3.28 -11.54
C LEU A 104 2.30 -3.00 -10.30
N ILE A 105 1.51 -3.97 -9.83
CA ILE A 105 0.75 -3.84 -8.57
C ILE A 105 1.69 -3.52 -7.41
N LEU A 106 2.77 -4.30 -7.27
CA LEU A 106 3.77 -4.08 -6.22
C LEU A 106 4.53 -2.76 -6.39
N ASP A 107 4.78 -2.34 -7.63
CA ASP A 107 5.42 -1.06 -7.97
C ASP A 107 4.53 0.13 -7.58
N ILE A 108 3.22 0.08 -7.83
CA ILE A 108 2.26 1.10 -7.39
C ILE A 108 2.25 1.19 -5.86
N ILE A 109 2.23 0.05 -5.16
CA ILE A 109 2.27 0.04 -3.68
C ILE A 109 3.58 0.67 -3.17
N ARG A 110 4.71 0.36 -3.82
CA ARG A 110 6.04 0.91 -3.49
C ARG A 110 6.21 2.38 -3.85
N ALA A 111 5.33 2.96 -4.67
CA ALA A 111 5.40 4.37 -5.03
C ALA A 111 5.08 5.31 -3.85
N ARG A 112 4.52 4.79 -2.75
CA ARG A 112 4.20 5.53 -1.51
C ARG A 112 3.18 6.66 -1.70
N GLN A 113 2.52 6.71 -2.85
CA GLN A 113 1.49 7.72 -3.14
C GLN A 113 0.13 7.14 -2.74
N ILE A 114 -0.43 7.64 -1.65
CA ILE A 114 -1.70 7.15 -1.09
C ILE A 114 -2.61 8.34 -0.82
N ILE A 115 -3.87 8.20 -1.21
CA ILE A 115 -4.92 9.15 -0.85
C ILE A 115 -6.00 8.47 0.00
N LYS A 116 -6.55 9.21 0.95
CA LYS A 116 -7.86 8.90 1.53
C LYS A 116 -8.92 9.32 0.53
N PHE A 117 -9.56 8.33 -0.05
CA PHE A 117 -10.42 8.48 -1.20
C PHE A 117 -11.84 8.89 -0.78
N ASP A 118 -12.32 9.93 -1.41
CA ASP A 118 -13.69 10.43 -1.29
C ASP A 118 -14.32 10.44 -2.68
N PHE A 119 -15.21 9.48 -2.92
CA PHE A 119 -15.86 9.30 -4.21
C PHE A 119 -16.72 10.52 -4.62
N SER A 120 -17.20 11.31 -3.65
CA SER A 120 -18.04 12.49 -3.93
C SER A 120 -17.27 13.61 -4.64
N LYS A 121 -15.94 13.58 -4.58
CA LYS A 121 -15.06 14.56 -5.22
C LYS A 121 -14.72 14.22 -6.66
N VAL A 122 -15.07 13.02 -7.13
CA VAL A 122 -14.76 12.57 -8.48
C VAL A 122 -15.87 12.97 -9.43
N LYS A 123 -15.54 13.79 -10.43
CA LYS A 123 -16.51 14.35 -11.37
C LYS A 123 -16.95 13.34 -12.43
N ASN A 124 -16.01 12.58 -12.98
CA ASN A 124 -16.25 11.63 -14.06
C ASN A 124 -15.71 10.26 -13.65
N PHE A 125 -16.52 9.41 -13.01
CA PHE A 125 -16.17 8.02 -12.74
C PHE A 125 -17.37 7.12 -12.98
N SER A 126 -17.26 6.18 -13.92
CA SER A 126 -18.37 5.32 -14.34
C SER A 126 -18.67 4.19 -13.34
N THR A 127 -17.77 3.91 -12.41
CA THR A 127 -17.88 2.79 -11.46
C THR A 127 -18.25 3.25 -10.06
N LYS A 128 -19.14 2.50 -9.39
CA LYS A 128 -19.46 2.72 -7.98
C LYS A 128 -18.23 2.40 -7.12
N MET A 129 -17.54 3.45 -6.68
CA MET A 129 -16.35 3.39 -5.81
C MET A 129 -16.66 3.77 -4.36
N ASP A 130 -17.93 3.79 -3.99
CA ASP A 130 -18.47 4.22 -2.69
C ASP A 130 -17.89 3.45 -1.49
N LYS A 131 -17.27 2.29 -1.74
CA LYS A 131 -16.68 1.43 -0.71
C LYS A 131 -15.16 1.55 -0.58
N ILE A 132 -14.50 2.28 -1.49
CA ILE A 132 -13.05 2.47 -1.46
C ILE A 132 -12.73 3.58 -0.47
N GLU A 133 -11.88 3.29 0.52
CA GLU A 133 -11.42 4.29 1.48
C GLU A 133 -10.02 4.79 1.16
N TYR A 134 -9.16 3.92 0.62
CA TYR A 134 -7.78 4.26 0.29
C TYR A 134 -7.47 3.92 -1.15
N MET A 135 -6.72 4.78 -1.82
CA MET A 135 -6.20 4.49 -3.14
C MET A 135 -4.71 4.73 -3.24
N PHE A 136 -4.00 3.69 -3.65
CA PHE A 136 -2.61 3.77 -4.06
C PHE A 136 -2.58 4.20 -5.51
N TRP A 137 -1.64 5.07 -5.86
CA TRP A 137 -1.53 5.52 -7.23
C TRP A 137 -0.09 5.68 -7.69
N LYS A 138 0.10 5.71 -9.01
CA LYS A 138 1.41 6.02 -9.60
C LYS A 138 1.21 6.62 -10.97
N LYS A 139 1.92 7.70 -11.26
CA LYS A 139 2.02 8.22 -12.62
C LYS A 139 2.87 7.27 -13.46
N TYR A 140 2.35 6.86 -14.61
CA TYR A 140 2.97 5.88 -15.50
C TYR A 140 2.94 6.37 -16.94
N LYS A 141 4.00 6.06 -17.69
CA LYS A 141 4.07 6.35 -19.13
C LYS A 141 3.70 5.09 -19.89
N ASN A 142 2.59 5.13 -20.63
CA ASN A 142 2.12 3.98 -21.39
C ASN A 142 2.99 3.70 -22.64
N LYS A 143 2.70 2.60 -23.33
CA LYS A 143 3.41 2.19 -24.56
C LYS A 143 3.32 3.21 -25.69
N ASP A 144 2.30 4.05 -25.67
CA ASP A 144 2.05 5.13 -26.65
C ASP A 144 2.71 6.46 -26.23
N ASN A 145 3.63 6.41 -25.25
CA ASN A 145 4.34 7.56 -24.69
C ASN A 145 3.45 8.61 -24.00
N LYS A 146 2.20 8.26 -23.68
CA LYS A 146 1.25 9.11 -22.96
C LYS A 146 1.34 8.84 -21.47
N TYR A 147 1.29 9.89 -20.66
CA TYR A 147 1.18 9.75 -19.21
C TYR A 147 -0.25 9.44 -18.81
N GLY A 148 -0.38 8.55 -17.84
CA GLY A 148 -1.61 8.32 -17.11
C GLY A 148 -1.30 7.91 -15.67
N TYR A 149 -2.35 7.52 -14.96
CA TYR A 149 -2.31 7.26 -13.54
C TYR A 149 -2.92 5.88 -13.28
N PHE A 150 -2.18 5.05 -12.55
CA PHE A 150 -2.72 3.82 -12.00
C PHE A 150 -3.40 4.07 -10.66
N GLY A 151 -4.49 3.36 -10.40
CA GLY A 151 -5.18 3.36 -9.11
C GLY A 151 -5.39 1.93 -8.61
N ILE A 152 -5.08 1.68 -7.35
CA ILE A 152 -5.50 0.48 -6.63
C ILE A 152 -6.31 0.89 -5.40
N GLY A 153 -7.61 0.60 -5.42
CA GLY A 153 -8.52 0.96 -4.34
C GLY A 153 -8.65 -0.14 -3.29
N PHE A 154 -8.71 0.23 -2.02
CA PHE A 154 -8.85 -0.65 -0.87
C PHE A 154 -10.03 -0.22 -0.02
N MET A 155 -10.80 -1.19 0.45
CA MET A 155 -11.84 -0.95 1.46
C MET A 155 -11.20 -1.04 2.84
N SER A 156 -11.60 -0.18 3.77
CA SER A 156 -11.55 -0.51 5.20
C SER A 156 -12.98 -0.45 5.68
N SER A 157 -13.58 -1.58 6.07
CA SER A 157 -14.96 -1.59 6.57
C SER A 157 -15.08 -1.08 8.02
N GLY A 158 -14.03 -0.40 8.53
CA GLY A 158 -14.00 0.27 9.82
C GLY A 158 -13.82 -0.65 11.04
N LYS A 159 -13.72 -1.97 10.87
CA LYS A 159 -13.40 -2.89 11.96
C LYS A 159 -11.90 -3.09 12.05
N LYS A 160 -11.39 -3.16 13.28
CA LYS A 160 -9.97 -3.42 13.60
C LYS A 160 -9.41 -4.74 12.99
N ASN A 161 -10.30 -5.65 12.62
CA ASN A 161 -9.99 -6.94 12.00
C ASN A 161 -10.25 -6.97 10.49
N ASP A 162 -10.67 -5.85 9.90
CA ASP A 162 -10.89 -5.80 8.47
C ASP A 162 -9.56 -5.90 7.78
N VAL A 163 -9.38 -7.03 7.12
CA VAL A 163 -8.37 -7.16 6.10
C VAL A 163 -8.87 -6.26 4.98
N ASN A 164 -8.14 -5.18 4.71
CA ASN A 164 -8.37 -4.42 3.50
C ASN A 164 -8.09 -5.39 2.34
N TYR A 165 -8.88 -5.38 1.29
CA TYR A 165 -8.60 -6.17 0.09
C TYR A 165 -8.48 -5.22 -1.09
N PRO A 166 -7.56 -5.50 -2.04
CA PRO A 166 -7.47 -4.71 -3.25
C PRO A 166 -8.78 -4.93 -4.04
N ASN A 167 -9.61 -3.90 -4.12
CA ASN A 167 -10.95 -3.95 -4.68
C ASN A 167 -10.93 -3.64 -6.18
N THR A 168 -10.08 -2.71 -6.60
CA THR A 168 -10.00 -2.28 -8.00
C THR A 168 -8.57 -2.00 -8.40
N PHE A 169 -8.20 -2.30 -9.65
CA PHE A 169 -6.98 -1.89 -10.34
C PHE A 169 -7.38 -1.19 -11.65
N PHE A 170 -6.87 -0.01 -12.00
CA PHE A 170 -7.24 0.62 -13.28
C PHE A 170 -6.20 1.64 -13.73
N PHE A 171 -6.22 1.97 -15.02
CA PHE A 171 -5.42 3.01 -15.64
C PHE A 171 -6.31 4.11 -16.24
N ARG A 172 -5.96 5.38 -16.02
CA ARG A 172 -6.60 6.52 -16.68
C ARG A 172 -5.59 7.51 -17.21
N LEU A 173 -5.93 8.22 -18.27
CA LEU A 173 -5.10 9.29 -18.80
C LEU A 173 -5.27 10.60 -18.02
N ASP A 174 -6.45 10.82 -17.45
CA ASP A 174 -6.73 11.91 -16.51
C ASP A 174 -6.38 11.53 -15.06
N ASN A 175 -6.41 12.54 -14.19
CA ASN A 175 -6.17 12.46 -12.75
C ASN A 175 -7.43 12.75 -11.92
N ASP A 176 -8.64 12.68 -12.49
CA ASP A 176 -9.90 13.11 -11.84
C ASP A 176 -10.10 12.45 -10.47
N TYR A 177 -9.66 11.19 -10.34
CA TYR A 177 -9.78 10.40 -9.11
C TYR A 177 -8.75 10.73 -8.03
N LEU A 178 -7.76 11.56 -8.36
CA LEU A 178 -6.70 12.05 -7.47
C LEU A 178 -6.92 13.50 -7.08
N GLU A 179 -7.55 14.30 -7.94
CA GLU A 179 -7.77 15.71 -7.69
C GLU A 179 -8.62 15.96 -6.45
N ASN A 180 -8.21 16.92 -5.63
CA ASN A 180 -8.91 17.35 -4.40
C ASN A 180 -9.05 16.25 -3.33
N GLN A 181 -8.36 15.13 -3.50
CA GLN A 181 -8.28 14.05 -2.53
C GLN A 181 -7.29 14.39 -1.42
N GLN A 182 -7.47 13.79 -0.25
CA GLN A 182 -6.55 14.00 0.87
C GLN A 182 -5.36 13.04 0.74
N GLU A 183 -4.15 13.58 0.58
CA GLU A 183 -2.92 12.78 0.68
C GLU A 183 -2.73 12.27 2.12
N VAL A 184 -2.33 11.00 2.25
CA VAL A 184 -1.94 10.38 3.51
C VAL A 184 -0.55 9.77 3.38
N LEU A 185 0.33 10.07 4.33
CA LEU A 185 1.73 9.67 4.23
C LEU A 185 1.92 8.28 4.85
N PRO A 186 2.46 7.29 4.12
CA PRO A 186 2.84 6.01 4.71
C PRO A 186 4.15 6.14 5.49
N TYR A 187 4.26 5.48 6.64
CA TYR A 187 5.46 5.53 7.49
C TYR A 187 6.43 4.39 7.26
N SER A 188 5.91 3.21 6.90
CA SER A 188 6.72 2.04 6.61
C SER A 188 5.92 1.03 5.81
N LEU A 189 6.63 0.08 5.21
CA LEU A 189 6.05 -1.07 4.51
C LEU A 189 6.60 -2.35 5.12
N MET A 190 5.72 -3.13 5.74
CA MET A 190 6.01 -4.51 6.11
C MET A 190 5.35 -5.43 5.10
N LYS A 191 6.16 -6.22 4.39
CA LYS A 191 5.71 -7.24 3.44
C LYS A 191 6.17 -8.62 3.91
N ARG A 192 5.31 -9.62 3.76
CA ARG A 192 5.66 -11.03 3.95
C ARG A 192 5.12 -11.86 2.81
N ASN A 193 5.97 -12.55 2.08
CA ASN A 193 5.55 -13.34 0.92
C ASN A 193 5.03 -14.73 1.33
N LYS A 194 4.60 -15.53 0.34
CA LYS A 194 4.10 -16.89 0.54
C LYS A 194 5.09 -17.88 1.17
N LYS A 195 6.40 -17.61 1.07
CA LYS A 195 7.46 -18.40 1.71
C LYS A 195 7.73 -17.96 3.16
N GLY A 196 7.09 -16.91 3.64
CA GLY A 196 7.31 -16.34 4.96
C GLY A 196 8.48 -15.36 5.03
N GLU A 197 9.14 -15.07 3.91
CA GLU A 197 10.24 -14.09 3.84
C GLU A 197 9.68 -12.70 4.13
N LYS A 198 10.33 -11.98 5.04
CA LYS A 198 9.91 -10.66 5.51
C LYS A 198 10.77 -9.58 4.87
N PHE A 199 10.10 -8.54 4.40
CA PHE A 199 10.69 -7.29 3.96
C PHE A 199 10.13 -6.17 4.83
N PHE A 200 10.99 -5.27 5.28
CA PHE A 200 10.61 -4.09 6.04
C PHE A 200 11.42 -2.90 5.55
N GLU A 201 10.73 -1.79 5.31
CA GLU A 201 11.31 -0.54 4.83
C GLU A 201 10.64 0.61 5.56
N ILE A 202 11.44 1.55 6.06
CA ILE A 202 10.99 2.77 6.71
C ILE A 202 11.02 3.91 5.71
N TYR A 203 9.93 4.67 5.67
CA TYR A 203 9.76 5.81 4.79
C TYR A 203 10.17 7.09 5.52
N TRP A 204 11.48 7.24 5.77
CA TRP A 204 12.02 8.31 6.61
C TRP A 204 11.58 9.72 6.19
N GLU A 205 11.55 10.01 4.89
CA GLU A 205 11.08 11.30 4.37
C GLU A 205 9.62 11.56 4.77
N GLN A 206 8.74 10.58 4.57
CA GLN A 206 7.32 10.65 4.93
C GLN A 206 7.13 10.79 6.45
N VAL A 207 7.92 10.06 7.24
CA VAL A 207 7.91 10.15 8.71
C VAL A 207 8.28 11.57 9.15
N PHE A 208 9.38 12.14 8.66
CA PHE A 208 9.79 13.50 9.03
C PHE A 208 8.82 14.57 8.54
N LYS A 209 8.29 14.45 7.32
CA LYS A 209 7.24 15.34 6.80
C LYS A 209 6.01 15.36 7.72
N SER A 210 5.61 14.21 8.25
CA SER A 210 4.48 14.15 9.19
C SER A 210 4.76 14.79 10.55
N LEU A 211 6.04 14.97 10.91
CA LEU A 211 6.49 15.59 12.15
C LEU A 211 6.71 17.11 12.02
N GLU A 212 6.40 17.74 10.88
CA GLU A 212 6.58 19.20 10.68
C GLU A 212 5.90 20.06 11.76
N LYS A 213 4.77 19.60 12.30
CA LYS A 213 4.03 20.29 13.37
C LYS A 213 4.59 20.01 14.77
N ASN A 214 5.50 19.05 14.93
CA ASN A 214 6.11 18.67 16.19
C ASN A 214 6.94 19.84 16.77
N LYS A 215 6.89 20.01 18.09
CA LYS A 215 7.63 21.07 18.81
C LYS A 215 9.14 21.02 18.57
N HIS A 216 9.71 19.82 18.42
CA HIS A 216 11.12 19.59 18.18
C HIS A 216 11.50 19.93 16.75
N TYR A 217 10.68 19.55 15.77
CA TYR A 217 10.87 19.94 14.37
C TYR A 217 10.88 21.46 14.20
N LYS A 218 9.93 22.17 14.84
CA LYS A 218 9.86 23.65 14.80
C LYS A 218 11.13 24.34 15.30
N LYS A 219 11.91 23.70 16.17
CA LYS A 219 13.20 24.21 16.65
C LYS A 219 14.33 24.02 15.64
N LEU A 220 14.21 23.05 14.74
CA LEU A 220 15.19 22.76 13.68
C LEU A 220 14.92 23.56 12.40
N LYS A 221 13.64 23.83 12.10
CA LYS A 221 13.15 24.33 10.80
C LYS A 221 13.87 25.54 10.20
N ASN A 222 14.36 26.47 11.02
CA ASN A 222 14.92 27.72 10.47
C ASN A 222 16.36 27.58 9.97
N ILE A 223 17.08 26.52 10.37
CA ILE A 223 18.53 26.39 10.15
C ILE A 223 18.89 25.02 9.57
N TYR A 224 18.12 23.97 9.89
CA TYR A 224 18.48 22.57 9.66
C TYR A 224 17.45 21.81 8.82
N THR A 225 16.65 22.51 8.01
CA THR A 225 15.75 21.89 7.05
C THR A 225 15.95 22.50 5.67
N MET A 226 15.91 21.67 4.64
CA MET A 226 15.94 22.06 3.24
C MET A 226 14.63 22.76 2.83
N GLU A 227 14.61 23.34 1.63
CA GLU A 227 13.43 24.03 1.08
C GLU A 227 12.20 23.11 0.94
N ASP A 228 12.42 21.82 0.72
CA ASP A 228 11.36 20.81 0.62
C ASP A 228 10.86 20.29 1.99
N GLY A 229 11.37 20.85 3.09
CA GLY A 229 11.02 20.47 4.47
C GLY A 229 11.77 19.23 4.98
N THR A 230 12.66 18.63 4.20
CA THR A 230 13.51 17.53 4.69
C THR A 230 14.56 18.04 5.66
N ILE A 231 14.97 17.21 6.62
CA ILE A 231 16.01 17.57 7.59
C ILE A 231 17.38 17.48 6.93
N ASP A 232 18.18 18.55 7.03
CA ASP A 232 19.58 18.54 6.61
C ASP A 232 20.42 17.78 7.64
N LYS A 233 20.56 16.47 7.41
CA LYS A 233 21.34 15.59 8.29
C LYS A 233 22.81 15.98 8.35
N ILE A 234 23.39 16.53 7.28
CA ILE A 234 24.81 16.89 7.23
C ILE A 234 25.03 18.12 8.12
N ALA A 235 24.19 19.14 7.99
CA ALA A 235 24.26 20.32 8.84
C ALA A 235 24.06 19.97 10.33
N ILE A 236 23.14 19.05 10.63
CA ILE A 236 22.93 18.58 12.01
C ILE A 236 24.13 17.80 12.54
N MET A 237 24.75 16.93 11.74
CA MET A 237 25.94 16.16 12.16
C MET A 237 27.13 17.06 12.52
N ASN A 238 27.22 18.24 11.90
CA ASN A 238 28.26 19.23 12.17
C ASN A 238 27.83 20.27 13.22
N CYS A 239 26.65 20.14 13.82
CA CYS A 239 26.14 21.06 14.82
C CYS A 239 26.86 20.87 16.16
N ILE A 240 27.30 21.98 16.76
CA ILE A 240 27.92 22.01 18.10
C ILE A 240 26.96 22.50 19.20
N ASP A 241 25.75 22.95 18.83
CA ASP A 241 24.73 23.39 19.79
C ASP A 241 24.01 22.18 20.41
N ASP A 242 24.31 21.91 21.69
CA ASP A 242 23.73 20.82 22.47
C ASP A 242 22.20 20.86 22.55
N SER A 243 21.60 22.06 22.56
CA SER A 243 20.15 22.22 22.60
C SER A 243 19.52 21.76 21.27
N ILE A 244 20.14 22.09 20.14
CA ILE A 244 19.70 21.64 18.82
C ILE A 244 19.86 20.13 18.69
N LEU A 245 21.01 19.58 19.09
CA LEU A 245 21.25 18.13 19.07
C LEU A 245 20.24 17.37 19.92
N LYS A 246 19.89 17.90 21.10
CA LYS A 246 18.85 17.35 21.97
C LYS A 246 17.47 17.38 21.32
N HIS A 247 17.10 18.46 20.63
CA HIS A 247 15.83 18.51 19.90
C HIS A 247 15.79 17.54 18.73
N TYR A 248 16.89 17.37 18.01
CA TYR A 248 16.99 16.37 16.96
C TYR A 248 16.87 14.95 17.52
N GLU A 249 17.56 14.62 18.62
CA GLU A 249 17.42 13.32 19.29
C GLU A 249 15.95 13.04 19.63
N LEU A 250 15.28 13.96 20.32
CA LEU A 250 13.88 13.80 20.72
C LEU A 250 12.95 13.63 19.52
N LEU A 251 13.20 14.35 18.42
CA LEU A 251 12.45 14.18 17.17
C LEU A 251 12.64 12.78 16.59
N GLN A 252 13.85 12.22 16.65
CA GLN A 252 14.10 10.83 16.25
C GLN A 252 13.36 9.83 17.15
N LEU A 253 13.27 10.09 18.46
CA LEU A 253 12.50 9.25 19.39
C LEU A 253 10.99 9.30 19.10
N ASP A 254 10.46 10.47 18.72
CA ASP A 254 9.07 10.62 18.29
C ASP A 254 8.81 9.94 16.94
N ALA A 255 9.79 9.94 16.02
CA ALA A 255 9.71 9.20 14.77
C ALA A 255 9.58 7.69 15.00
N LEU A 256 10.28 7.13 16.00
CA LEU A 256 10.15 5.71 16.35
C LEU A 256 8.72 5.33 16.75
N ASP A 257 7.96 6.25 17.37
CA ASP A 257 6.56 5.98 17.71
C ASP A 257 5.71 5.75 16.47
N LEU A 258 5.85 6.65 15.49
CA LEU A 258 5.12 6.58 14.23
C LEU A 258 5.45 5.31 13.43
N ILE A 259 6.71 4.88 13.49
CA ILE A 259 7.20 3.72 12.74
C ILE A 259 6.75 2.41 13.40
N TYR A 260 6.96 2.27 14.72
CA TYR A 260 6.93 0.95 15.37
C TYR A 260 5.69 0.67 16.20
N LEU A 261 5.09 1.67 16.87
CA LEU A 261 3.88 1.44 17.69
C LEU A 261 2.73 0.79 16.91
N PRO A 262 2.48 1.10 15.62
CA PRO A 262 1.44 0.45 14.83
C PRO A 262 1.59 -1.08 14.71
N TYR A 263 2.78 -1.62 14.98
CA TYR A 263 3.09 -3.06 14.94
C TYR A 263 3.16 -3.71 16.33
N MET A 264 2.98 -2.93 17.39
CA MET A 264 3.02 -3.40 18.78
C MET A 264 1.62 -3.85 19.23
N LYS A 265 1.56 -4.49 20.40
CA LYS A 265 0.28 -4.84 21.02
C LYS A 265 -0.44 -3.56 21.46
N ASP A 266 -1.76 -3.61 21.52
CA ASP A 266 -2.56 -2.51 22.03
C ASP A 266 -2.10 -2.09 23.43
N GLY A 267 -2.02 -0.78 23.66
CA GLY A 267 -1.57 -0.22 24.93
C GLY A 267 -0.06 -0.33 25.18
N PHE A 268 0.73 -0.86 24.24
CA PHE A 268 2.18 -0.86 24.36
C PHE A 268 2.72 0.56 24.54
N ARG A 269 3.63 0.71 25.50
CA ARG A 269 4.37 1.94 25.77
C ARG A 269 5.83 1.59 25.98
N TRP A 270 6.69 2.51 25.58
CA TRP A 270 8.12 2.47 25.83
C TRP A 270 8.63 3.81 26.33
N THR A 271 9.66 3.76 27.16
CA THR A 271 10.28 4.96 27.73
C THR A 271 11.22 5.62 26.72
N ASN A 272 11.62 6.87 26.97
CA ASN A 272 12.64 7.51 26.14
C ASN A 272 13.98 6.77 26.20
N ASP A 273 14.31 6.11 27.31
CA ASP A 273 15.57 5.37 27.43
C ASP A 273 15.54 4.07 26.61
N GLU A 274 14.40 3.39 26.58
CA GLU A 274 14.17 2.25 25.69
C GLU A 274 14.25 2.68 24.21
N LYS A 275 13.64 3.81 23.85
CA LYS A 275 13.74 4.37 22.50
C LYS A 275 15.17 4.74 22.13
N ARG A 276 15.94 5.35 23.05
CA ARG A 276 17.37 5.67 22.83
C ARG A 276 18.19 4.43 22.57
N PHE A 277 17.97 3.38 23.36
CA PHE A 277 18.64 2.10 23.14
C PHE A 277 18.33 1.53 21.75
N ILE A 278 17.06 1.57 21.33
CA ILE A 278 16.64 1.12 20.00
C ILE A 278 17.21 2.02 18.89
N LEU A 279 17.17 3.34 19.04
CA LEU A 279 17.73 4.28 18.08
C LEU A 279 19.22 4.04 17.87
N LYS A 280 19.97 3.77 18.94
CA LYS A 280 21.37 3.39 18.86
C LYS A 280 21.56 2.11 18.04
N LYS A 281 20.76 1.08 18.30
CA LYS A 281 20.82 -0.19 17.55
C LYS A 281 20.46 -0.04 16.08
N ILE A 282 19.51 0.84 15.75
CA ILE A 282 19.18 1.16 14.36
C ILE A 282 20.35 1.89 13.68
N LYS A 283 20.96 2.88 14.34
CA LYS A 283 22.13 3.61 13.81
C LYS A 283 23.36 2.72 13.61
N GLU A 284 23.52 1.69 14.43
CA GLU A 284 24.57 0.67 14.30
C GLU A 284 24.27 -0.36 13.19
N SER A 285 23.06 -0.36 12.62
CA SER A 285 22.63 -1.31 11.60
C SER A 285 22.65 -0.70 10.21
N ASP A 286 23.13 -1.46 9.22
CA ASP A 286 23.08 -1.05 7.81
C ASP A 286 21.68 -1.23 7.17
N LYS A 287 20.65 -1.60 7.94
CA LYS A 287 19.30 -1.88 7.45
C LYS A 287 18.21 -1.44 8.41
N ASP A 288 17.00 -1.26 7.88
CA ASP A 288 15.81 -1.04 8.68
C ASP A 288 15.47 -2.29 9.51
N LEU A 289 15.41 -2.13 10.84
CA LEU A 289 15.11 -3.22 11.74
C LEU A 289 13.60 -3.51 11.78
N PRO A 290 13.15 -4.74 11.48
CA PRO A 290 11.73 -5.07 11.48
C PRO A 290 11.14 -5.06 12.89
N PRO A 291 9.82 -4.86 13.05
CA PRO A 291 9.18 -4.76 14.37
C PRO A 291 9.42 -5.94 15.31
N ASN A 292 9.61 -7.16 14.79
CA ASN A 292 9.91 -8.33 15.63
C ASN A 292 11.33 -8.28 16.23
N GLU A 293 12.28 -7.71 15.50
CA GLU A 293 13.64 -7.51 15.97
C GLU A 293 13.69 -6.41 17.03
N ILE A 294 12.92 -5.32 16.83
CA ILE A 294 12.73 -4.30 17.86
C ILE A 294 12.15 -4.91 19.15
N LYS A 295 11.12 -5.76 19.05
CA LYS A 295 10.56 -6.48 20.21
C LYS A 295 11.61 -7.32 20.94
N ARG A 296 12.46 -8.03 20.19
CA ARG A 296 13.56 -8.84 20.77
C ARG A 296 14.56 -7.95 21.52
N LEU A 297 15.03 -6.88 20.88
CA LEU A 297 15.98 -5.93 21.47
C LEU A 297 15.42 -5.26 22.74
N LEU A 298 14.15 -4.90 22.74
CA LEU A 298 13.49 -4.34 23.92
C LEU A 298 13.41 -5.34 25.08
N ASN A 299 13.14 -6.62 24.78
CA ASN A 299 13.15 -7.66 25.80
C ASN A 299 14.56 -7.86 26.38
N GLU A 300 15.60 -7.84 25.54
CA GLU A 300 17.00 -7.92 25.99
C GLU A 300 17.39 -6.72 26.87
N TYR A 301 16.90 -5.52 26.56
CA TYR A 301 17.13 -4.33 27.39
C TYR A 301 16.46 -4.44 28.77
N LYS A 302 15.24 -4.96 28.81
CA LYS A 302 14.43 -5.08 30.05
C LYS A 302 14.87 -6.19 30.99
N GLN A 303 15.65 -7.14 30.51
CA GLN A 303 16.18 -8.25 31.31
C GLN A 303 17.51 -7.92 31.99
N LYS A 304 18.07 -6.74 31.73
CA LYS A 304 19.25 -6.20 32.41
C LYS A 304 18.83 -5.32 33.58
#